data_AF-A0A7S9D2P6-F1
#
_entry.id   AF-A0A7S9D2P6-F1
#
_cell.length_a   1.000
_cell.length_b   1.000
_cell.length_c   1.000
_cell.angle_alpha   90.00
_cell.angle_beta   90.00
_cell.angle_gamma   90.00
#
_symmetry.space_group_name_H-M   'P 1'
#
loop_
_entity.id
_entity.type
_entity.pdbx_description
1 polymer ?
#
loop_
_entity_poly.entity_id
_entity_poly.type
_entity_poly.pdbx_seq_one_letter_code
_entity_poly.pdbx_strand_id
1 'polypeptide(L)'
;MKLVRLDGDRIGLFVLLPKGPHAIDIANSLGVFPHDPLSNGLLNGALKTGHDWSVIVKHWGHLRWPLKKLRDIALANPDMPRLVLQPLVDATGTASAANPISAIEVTDTESIEQHDPTGWHAMQRQFAPAPRHESVRQAAPDETVRVIDFPSIEQRRPLS
;
A
#
# COMPACT_ATOMS: atom_id res chain seq x y z
N MET A 1 1.52 4.08 5.26
CA MET A 1 1.30 4.80 6.55
C MET A 1 2.14 4.12 7.61
N LYS A 2 2.67 4.89 8.56
CA LYS A 2 3.57 4.37 9.60
C LYS A 2 2.84 4.27 10.93
N LEU A 3 2.85 3.09 11.52
CA LEU A 3 2.34 2.85 12.85
C LEU A 3 3.52 2.67 13.82
N VAL A 4 3.37 3.11 15.05
CA VAL A 4 4.44 3.19 16.05
C VAL A 4 3.95 2.66 17.38
N ARG A 5 4.84 1.99 18.12
CA ARG A 5 4.52 1.52 19.46
C ARG A 5 4.67 2.68 20.43
N LEU A 6 3.69 2.81 21.32
CA LEU A 6 3.66 3.77 22.40
C LEU A 6 3.88 3.06 23.73
N ASP A 7 4.10 3.86 24.79
CA ASP A 7 4.20 3.33 26.14
C ASP A 7 2.95 2.54 26.54
N GLY A 8 3.18 1.41 27.20
CA GLY A 8 2.13 0.44 27.54
C GLY A 8 1.72 -0.46 26.38
N ASP A 9 2.62 -0.66 25.40
CA ASP A 9 2.41 -1.53 24.24
C ASP A 9 1.22 -1.12 23.36
N ARG A 10 0.81 0.15 23.44
CA ARG A 10 -0.28 0.71 22.65
C ARG A 10 0.20 0.98 21.23
N ILE A 11 -0.75 0.96 20.29
CA ILE A 11 -0.47 1.26 18.89
C ILE A 11 -0.86 2.71 18.56
N GLY A 12 0.12 3.46 18.08
CA GLY A 12 -0.02 4.83 17.61
C GLY A 12 0.11 4.94 16.08
N LEU A 13 -0.43 6.02 15.53
CA LEU A 13 -0.26 6.42 14.13
C LEU A 13 0.72 7.58 14.03
N PHE A 14 1.83 7.39 13.32
CA PHE A 14 2.84 8.44 13.13
C PHE A 14 2.29 9.61 12.31
N VAL A 15 2.56 10.82 12.78
CA VAL A 15 2.30 12.08 12.09
C VAL A 15 3.46 13.04 12.27
N LEU A 16 3.77 13.80 11.23
CA LEU A 16 4.71 14.91 11.31
C LEU A 16 3.92 16.21 11.40
N LEU A 17 4.00 16.88 12.55
CA LEU A 17 3.35 18.16 12.80
C LEU A 17 4.38 19.29 12.74
N PRO A 18 3.97 20.58 12.64
CA PRO A 18 4.90 21.71 12.69
C PRO A 18 5.76 21.75 13.97
N LYS A 19 5.25 21.18 15.07
CA LYS A 19 5.94 21.04 16.36
C LYS A 19 6.90 19.84 16.41
N GLY A 20 6.99 19.04 15.35
CA GLY A 20 7.85 17.87 15.24
C GLY A 20 7.11 16.53 15.09
N PRO A 21 7.85 15.40 15.16
CA PRO A 21 7.29 14.04 15.09
C PRO A 21 6.38 13.72 16.27
N HIS A 22 5.17 13.25 15.98
CA HIS A 22 4.19 12.85 16.97
C HIS A 22 3.56 11.51 16.58
N ALA A 23 2.92 10.88 17.56
CA ALA A 23 2.07 9.74 17.36
C ALA A 23 0.67 10.05 17.88
N ILE A 24 -0.33 9.70 17.08
CA ILE A 24 -1.73 9.71 17.52
C ILE A 24 -1.97 8.39 18.25
N ASP A 25 -2.34 8.45 19.53
CA ASP A 25 -2.83 7.27 20.27
C ASP A 25 -4.20 6.89 19.71
N ILE A 26 -4.26 5.83 18.89
CA ILE A 26 -5.45 5.54 18.09
C ILE A 26 -6.63 5.14 18.99
N ALA A 27 -6.39 4.33 20.02
CA ALA A 27 -7.42 3.85 20.93
C ALA A 27 -8.01 4.99 21.76
N ASN A 28 -7.16 5.91 22.25
CA ASN A 28 -7.64 7.05 23.02
C ASN A 28 -8.18 8.20 22.14
N SER A 29 -7.94 8.15 20.83
CA SER A 29 -8.44 9.15 19.86
C SER A 29 -9.74 8.73 19.15
N LEU A 30 -10.38 7.62 19.51
CA LEU A 30 -11.62 7.17 18.85
C LEU A 30 -12.76 8.20 18.92
N GLY A 31 -12.72 9.08 19.93
CA GLY A 31 -13.69 10.14 20.14
C GLY A 31 -13.74 11.21 19.05
N VAL A 32 -12.77 11.25 18.12
CA VAL A 32 -12.74 12.19 16.98
C VAL A 32 -13.74 11.85 15.87
N PHE A 33 -14.41 10.70 15.95
CA PHE A 33 -15.40 10.23 14.98
C PHE A 33 -16.87 10.30 15.48
N PRO A 34 -17.37 11.44 15.98
CA PRO A 34 -18.72 11.51 16.55
C PRO A 34 -19.82 11.28 15.51
N HIS A 35 -19.56 11.60 14.24
CA HIS A 35 -20.49 11.44 13.12
C HIS A 35 -20.06 10.33 12.13
N ASP A 36 -19.12 9.48 12.55
CA ASP A 36 -18.62 8.36 11.74
C ASP A 36 -18.52 7.10 12.60
N PRO A 37 -19.67 6.48 12.93
CA PRO A 37 -19.70 5.28 13.76
C PRO A 37 -19.02 4.08 13.09
N LEU A 38 -18.91 4.06 11.76
CA LEU A 38 -18.24 2.99 11.03
C LEU A 38 -16.73 3.04 11.26
N SER A 39 -16.08 4.19 11.05
CA SER A 39 -14.65 4.35 11.35
C SER A 39 -14.34 4.07 12.80
N ASN A 40 -15.18 4.59 13.71
CA ASN A 40 -15.05 4.33 15.14
C ASN A 40 -15.13 2.83 15.44
N GLY A 41 -16.17 2.15 14.93
CA GLY A 41 -16.37 0.73 15.15
C GLY A 41 -15.24 -0.15 14.59
N LEU A 42 -14.74 0.16 13.39
CA LEU A 42 -13.62 -0.56 12.78
C LEU A 42 -12.33 -0.42 13.59
N LEU A 43 -11.97 0.80 13.97
CA LEU A 43 -10.76 1.06 14.77
C LEU A 43 -10.88 0.49 16.18
N ASN A 44 -12.04 0.66 16.83
CA ASN A 44 -12.31 0.10 18.15
C ASN A 44 -12.27 -1.44 18.12
N GLY A 45 -12.85 -2.06 17.09
CA GLY A 45 -12.83 -3.50 16.91
C GLY A 45 -11.41 -4.05 16.73
N ALA A 46 -10.59 -3.40 15.91
CA ALA A 46 -9.22 -3.81 15.66
C ALA A 46 -8.28 -3.58 16.86
N LEU A 47 -8.57 -2.59 17.70
CA LEU A 47 -7.71 -2.18 18.82
C LEU A 47 -8.24 -2.61 20.18
N LYS A 48 -9.32 -3.39 20.24
CA LYS A 48 -9.93 -3.86 21.50
C LYS A 48 -8.95 -4.63 22.39
N THR A 49 -7.97 -5.31 21.79
CA THR A 49 -6.89 -6.02 22.47
C THR A 49 -5.59 -5.21 22.57
N GLY A 50 -5.57 -3.98 22.06
CA GLY A 50 -4.59 -2.91 22.34
C GLY A 50 -3.19 -3.06 21.74
N HIS A 51 -2.73 -4.28 21.52
CA HIS A 51 -1.30 -4.58 21.54
C HIS A 51 -0.77 -5.32 20.30
N ASP A 52 -1.66 -5.86 19.46
CA ASP A 52 -1.25 -6.74 18.38
C ASP A 52 -1.31 -6.09 16.98
N TRP A 53 -0.12 -5.85 16.42
CA TRP A 53 0.09 -5.41 15.04
C TRP A 53 -0.55 -6.32 14.01
N SER A 54 -0.59 -7.63 14.31
CA SER A 54 -1.10 -8.65 13.39
C SER A 54 -2.55 -8.38 13.01
N VAL A 55 -3.35 -7.89 13.95
CA VAL A 55 -4.78 -7.56 13.72
C VAL A 55 -4.91 -6.40 12.74
N ILE A 56 -4.09 -5.35 12.90
CA ILE A 56 -4.12 -4.19 12.01
C ILE A 56 -3.68 -4.57 10.60
N VAL A 57 -2.60 -5.35 10.49
CA VAL A 57 -2.07 -5.82 9.20
C VAL A 57 -3.08 -6.74 8.51
N LYS A 58 -3.66 -7.71 9.25
CA LYS A 58 -4.67 -8.65 8.74
C LYS A 58 -5.90 -7.94 8.19
N HIS A 59 -6.34 -6.86 8.84
CA HIS A 59 -7.53 -6.10 8.46
C HIS A 59 -7.21 -4.80 7.73
N TRP A 60 -6.00 -4.66 7.18
CA TRP A 60 -5.50 -3.42 6.60
C TRP A 60 -6.44 -2.80 5.57
N GLY A 61 -7.00 -3.60 4.66
CA GLY A 61 -7.92 -3.12 3.63
C GLY A 61 -9.13 -2.36 4.17
N HIS A 62 -9.60 -2.71 5.37
CA HIS A 62 -10.72 -2.04 6.05
C HIS A 62 -10.25 -0.89 6.95
N LEU A 63 -9.06 -0.99 7.52
CA LEU A 63 -8.53 -0.01 8.47
C LEU A 63 -7.81 1.15 7.80
N ARG A 64 -7.39 0.99 6.54
CA ARG A 64 -6.67 2.01 5.78
C ARG A 64 -7.44 3.33 5.73
N TRP A 65 -8.72 3.28 5.34
CA TRP A 65 -9.53 4.49 5.23
C TRP A 65 -9.74 5.21 6.58
N PRO A 66 -10.17 4.55 7.67
CA PRO A 66 -10.35 5.22 8.95
C PRO A 66 -9.03 5.71 9.57
N LEU A 67 -7.91 4.98 9.39
CA LEU A 67 -6.59 5.45 9.82
C LEU A 67 -6.14 6.69 9.04
N LYS A 68 -6.36 6.71 7.72
CA LYS A 68 -6.07 7.88 6.89
C LYS A 68 -6.90 9.07 7.34
N LYS A 69 -8.20 8.87 7.59
CA LYS A 69 -9.09 9.91 8.09
C LYS A 69 -8.65 10.45 9.45
N LEU A 70 -8.26 9.58 10.38
CA LEU A 70 -7.70 9.98 11.68
C LEU A 70 -6.46 10.87 11.51
N ARG A 71 -5.53 10.44 10.64
CA ARG A 71 -4.33 11.22 10.30
C ARG A 71 -4.69 12.59 9.74
N ASP A 72 -5.59 12.63 8.77
CA ASP A 72 -5.96 13.87 8.08
C ASP A 72 -6.66 14.84 9.06
N ILE A 73 -7.46 14.34 10.01
CA ILE A 73 -8.01 15.14 11.13
C ILE A 73 -6.89 15.73 11.99
N ALA A 74 -5.91 14.91 12.39
CA ALA A 74 -4.81 15.36 13.24
C ALA A 74 -3.92 16.41 12.55
N LEU A 75 -3.73 16.28 11.24
CA LEU A 75 -2.98 17.25 10.45
C LEU A 75 -3.74 18.58 10.28
N ALA A 76 -5.07 18.52 10.14
CA ALA A 76 -5.90 19.70 9.95
C ALA A 76 -6.16 20.46 11.27
N ASN A 77 -6.33 19.74 12.38
CA ASN A 77 -6.62 20.32 13.69
C ASN A 77 -5.93 19.51 14.80
N PRO A 78 -4.64 19.75 15.08
CA PRO A 78 -3.89 19.01 16.10
C PRO A 78 -4.37 19.29 17.52
N ASP A 79 -5.07 20.40 17.76
CA ASP A 79 -5.61 20.77 19.08
C ASP A 79 -7.08 20.30 19.25
N MET A 80 -7.55 19.40 18.39
CA MET A 80 -8.93 18.92 18.41
C MET A 80 -9.27 18.23 19.74
N PRO A 81 -10.38 18.60 20.40
CA PRO A 81 -10.85 17.89 21.59
C PRO A 81 -11.05 16.40 21.28
N ARG A 82 -10.48 15.51 22.10
CA ARG A 82 -10.47 14.04 21.97
C ARG A 82 -9.43 13.46 21.00
N LEU A 83 -8.55 14.28 20.42
CA LEU A 83 -7.35 13.79 19.77
C LEU A 83 -6.23 13.67 20.81
N VAL A 84 -5.59 12.51 20.91
CA VAL A 84 -4.48 12.28 21.84
C VAL A 84 -3.19 12.14 21.04
N LEU A 85 -2.37 13.20 21.09
CA LEU A 85 -1.05 13.26 20.46
C LEU A 85 0.04 13.09 21.51
N GLN A 86 1.00 12.23 21.22
CA GLN A 86 2.20 12.00 22.04
C GLN A 86 3.43 12.38 21.22
N PRO A 87 4.29 13.30 21.70
CA PRO A 87 5.55 13.59 21.05
C PRO A 87 6.41 12.32 20.95
N LEU A 88 6.94 12.05 19.76
CA LEU A 88 7.93 11.00 19.59
C LEU A 88 9.29 11.61 19.86
N VAL A 89 9.72 11.58 21.13
CA VAL A 89 11.13 11.82 21.48
C VAL A 89 11.93 10.67 20.89
N ASP A 90 13.10 10.93 20.31
CA ASP A 90 13.96 9.91 19.70
C ASP A 90 13.99 8.65 20.57
N ALA A 91 13.47 7.56 20.00
CA ALA A 91 13.08 6.35 20.70
C ALA A 91 14.28 5.49 21.12
N THR A 92 15.30 6.11 21.70
CA THR A 92 16.45 5.44 22.32
C THR A 92 16.08 4.80 23.67
N GLY A 93 14.85 4.97 24.17
CA GLY A 93 14.52 4.77 25.57
C GLY A 93 13.83 3.47 26.00
N THR A 94 12.89 2.91 25.24
CA THR A 94 11.96 1.91 25.82
C THR A 94 11.44 0.86 24.85
N ALA A 95 12.27 0.38 23.93
CA ALA A 95 11.99 -0.93 23.34
C ALA A 95 12.15 -1.98 24.45
N SER A 96 11.03 -2.45 25.01
CA SER A 96 11.05 -3.61 25.91
C SER A 96 11.80 -4.75 25.22
N ALA A 97 12.74 -5.38 25.92
CA ALA A 97 13.49 -6.53 25.39
C ALA A 97 12.56 -7.66 24.91
N ALA A 98 11.31 -7.69 25.39
CA ALA A 98 10.28 -8.64 24.97
C ALA A 98 9.63 -8.29 23.60
N ASN A 99 9.64 -7.03 23.16
CA ASN A 99 8.96 -6.55 21.95
C ASN A 99 9.85 -5.56 21.18
N PRO A 100 10.76 -6.05 20.31
CA PRO A 100 11.77 -5.20 19.65
C PRO A 100 11.19 -4.30 18.54
N ILE A 101 10.00 -4.59 18.03
CA ILE A 101 9.42 -3.85 16.89
C ILE A 101 8.79 -2.54 17.41
N SER A 102 9.49 -1.43 17.25
CA SER A 102 9.02 -0.09 17.66
C SER A 102 8.14 0.61 16.63
N ALA A 103 8.21 0.22 15.36
CA ALA A 103 7.39 0.78 14.29
C ALA A 103 7.21 -0.21 13.13
N ILE A 104 6.08 -0.11 12.43
CA ILE A 104 5.83 -0.76 11.15
C ILE A 104 5.35 0.26 10.13
N GLU A 105 5.86 0.17 8.92
CA GLU A 105 5.35 0.94 7.79
C GLU A 105 4.55 0.02 6.88
N VAL A 106 3.30 0.37 6.63
CA VAL A 106 2.40 -0.38 5.75
C VAL A 106 2.18 0.44 4.50
N THR A 107 2.75 -0.02 3.38
CA THR A 107 2.54 0.53 2.05
C THR A 107 1.61 -0.38 1.27
N ASP A 108 0.72 0.22 0.48
CA ASP A 108 -0.05 -0.55 -0.47
C ASP A 108 0.86 -0.82 -1.66
N THR A 109 1.23 -2.08 -1.88
CA THR A 109 1.72 -2.49 -3.18
C THR A 109 0.50 -2.49 -4.10
N GLU A 110 0.51 -1.67 -5.14
CA GLU A 110 -0.43 -1.85 -6.24
C GLU A 110 -0.39 -3.33 -6.62
N SER A 111 -1.56 -3.96 -6.65
CA SER A 111 -1.71 -5.32 -7.13
C SER A 111 -0.87 -5.46 -8.39
N ILE A 112 0.17 -6.28 -8.36
CA ILE A 112 0.92 -6.67 -9.56
C ILE A 112 0.03 -7.65 -10.36
N GLU A 113 -1.27 -7.39 -10.47
CA GLU A 113 -2.16 -8.00 -11.44
C GLU A 113 -1.96 -7.25 -12.75
N GLN A 114 -0.84 -7.54 -13.43
CA GLN A 114 -0.61 -7.46 -14.88
C GLN A 114 0.85 -7.29 -15.28
N HIS A 115 1.80 -7.23 -14.34
CA HIS A 115 3.16 -7.57 -14.73
C HIS A 115 3.21 -9.09 -14.85
N ASP A 116 3.02 -9.56 -16.07
CA ASP A 116 3.28 -10.93 -16.49
C ASP A 116 4.74 -10.96 -16.96
N PRO A 117 5.75 -11.06 -16.05
CA PRO A 117 7.16 -10.96 -16.42
C PRO A 117 7.59 -12.06 -17.38
N THR A 118 6.85 -13.17 -17.38
CA THR A 118 7.06 -14.31 -18.26
C THR A 118 6.31 -14.16 -19.59
N GLY A 119 5.42 -13.17 -19.74
CA GLY A 119 4.56 -13.02 -20.92
C GLY A 119 3.63 -14.22 -21.13
N TRP A 120 3.39 -15.04 -20.10
CA TRP A 120 2.62 -16.27 -20.16
C TRP A 120 1.18 -16.05 -20.64
N HIS A 121 0.51 -15.03 -20.12
CA HIS A 121 -0.83 -14.65 -20.55
C HIS A 121 -0.84 -14.03 -21.95
N ALA A 122 0.25 -13.37 -22.37
CA ALA A 122 0.40 -12.92 -23.74
C ALA A 122 0.58 -14.11 -24.70
N MET A 123 1.40 -15.10 -24.33
CA MET A 123 1.56 -16.35 -25.09
C MET A 123 0.23 -17.11 -25.17
N GLN A 124 -0.49 -17.29 -24.05
CA GLN A 124 -1.78 -17.98 -24.06
C GLN A 124 -2.80 -17.30 -24.99
N ARG A 125 -2.78 -15.97 -25.11
CA ARG A 125 -3.65 -15.24 -26.04
C ARG A 125 -3.22 -15.42 -27.50
N GLN A 126 -1.92 -15.46 -27.78
CA GLN A 126 -1.39 -15.68 -29.14
C GLN A 126 -1.62 -17.11 -29.63
N PHE A 127 -1.59 -18.10 -28.73
CA PHE A 127 -1.78 -19.51 -29.05
C PHE A 127 -3.20 -20.01 -28.71
N ALA A 128 -4.11 -19.12 -28.31
CA ALA A 128 -5.51 -19.47 -28.15
C ALA A 128 -6.07 -19.86 -29.54
N PRO A 129 -6.69 -21.04 -29.69
CA PRO A 129 -7.32 -21.40 -30.94
C PRO A 129 -8.44 -20.40 -31.23
N ALA A 130 -8.40 -19.81 -32.43
CA ALA A 130 -9.44 -18.90 -32.88
C ALA A 130 -10.82 -19.58 -32.71
N PRO A 131 -11.86 -18.84 -32.27
CA PRO A 131 -13.21 -19.38 -32.23
C PRO A 131 -13.52 -19.88 -33.65
N ARG A 132 -13.93 -21.15 -33.74
CA ARG A 132 -14.28 -21.80 -35.01
C ARG A 132 -15.41 -21.02 -35.65
N HIS A 133 -15.07 -20.11 -36.56
CA HIS A 133 -16.03 -19.55 -37.50
C HIS A 133 -16.32 -20.64 -38.52
N GLU A 134 -17.59 -21.05 -38.57
CA GLU A 134 -18.11 -21.89 -39.62
C GLU A 134 -17.76 -21.30 -40.99
N SER A 135 -17.15 -22.16 -41.79
CA SER A 135 -16.59 -21.88 -43.11
C SER A 135 -17.67 -21.52 -44.14
N VAL A 136 -17.57 -20.32 -44.70
CA VAL A 136 -18.01 -20.08 -46.09
C VAL A 136 -16.75 -19.88 -46.93
N ARG A 137 -16.48 -20.85 -47.80
CA ARG A 137 -15.39 -20.86 -48.79
C ARG A 137 -15.56 -19.70 -49.78
N GLN A 138 -14.47 -19.00 -50.11
CA GLN A 138 -13.85 -19.10 -51.46
C GLN A 138 -12.56 -18.28 -51.61
N ALA A 139 -11.64 -18.91 -52.35
CA ALA A 139 -10.50 -18.39 -53.14
C ALA A 139 -9.27 -17.78 -52.41
N ALA A 140 -8.13 -18.48 -52.58
CA ALA A 140 -6.75 -18.09 -52.27
C ALA A 140 -6.07 -17.48 -53.53
N PRO A 141 -4.75 -17.15 -53.53
CA PRO A 141 -3.84 -16.75 -52.44
C PRO A 141 -3.20 -15.36 -52.72
N ASP A 142 -2.68 -14.66 -51.71
CA ASP A 142 -1.39 -13.99 -51.91
C ASP A 142 -0.63 -13.82 -50.59
N GLU A 143 0.62 -14.24 -50.65
CA GLU A 143 1.53 -14.50 -49.55
C GLU A 143 2.37 -13.24 -49.31
N THR A 144 1.95 -12.36 -48.40
CA THR A 144 2.79 -11.22 -48.01
C THR A 144 3.63 -11.57 -46.79
N VAL A 145 4.72 -12.28 -47.06
CA VAL A 145 5.86 -12.39 -46.14
C VAL A 145 6.45 -10.99 -45.94
N ARG A 146 6.30 -10.41 -44.74
CA ARG A 146 7.01 -9.18 -44.35
C ARG A 146 8.30 -9.57 -43.63
N VAL A 147 9.41 -9.55 -44.36
CA VAL A 147 10.76 -9.59 -43.78
C VAL A 147 11.05 -8.19 -43.21
N ILE A 148 11.40 -8.13 -41.93
CA ILE A 148 11.89 -6.91 -41.29
C ILE A 148 13.42 -6.98 -41.34
N ASP A 149 14.03 -6.15 -42.19
CA ASP A 149 15.48 -5.96 -42.23
C ASP A 149 15.92 -5.02 -41.11
N PHE A 150 16.90 -5.44 -40.31
CA PHE A 150 17.56 -4.59 -39.32
C PHE A 150 18.77 -3.89 -39.95
N PRO A 151 18.93 -2.56 -39.83
CA PRO A 151 20.18 -1.92 -40.25
C PRO A 151 21.32 -2.30 -39.30
N SER A 152 22.38 -2.90 -39.86
CA SER A 152 23.64 -3.18 -39.18
C SER A 152 24.25 -1.89 -38.62
N ILE A 153 24.52 -1.88 -37.32
CA ILE A 153 25.28 -0.84 -36.64
C ILE A 153 26.74 -0.94 -37.10
N GLU A 154 27.16 -0.11 -38.05
CA GLU A 154 28.57 0.07 -38.36
C GLU A 154 29.26 0.80 -37.20
N GLN A 155 30.13 0.07 -36.49
CA GLN A 155 31.10 0.62 -35.57
C GLN A 155 32.12 1.49 -36.33
N ARG A 156 32.00 2.81 -36.26
CA ARG A 156 33.11 3.71 -36.63
C ARG A 156 34.13 3.75 -35.50
N ARG A 157 35.29 3.13 -35.71
CA ARG A 157 36.52 3.42 -34.97
C ARG A 157 37.05 4.80 -35.39
N PRO A 158 37.56 5.64 -34.47
CA PRO A 158 38.36 6.79 -34.83
C PRO A 158 39.78 6.33 -35.21
N LEU A 159 40.29 6.86 -36.32
CA LEU A 159 41.69 6.74 -36.72
C LEU A 159 42.56 7.67 -35.86
N SER A 160 43.78 7.18 -35.62
CA SER A 160 44.90 7.80 -34.90
C SER A 160 45.31 9.18 -35.41
#